data_AF-X1DW08-F1
#
_entry.id   AF-X1DW08-F1
#
_cell.length_a   1.000
_cell.length_b   1.000
_cell.length_c   1.000
_cell.angle_alpha   90.00
_cell.angle_beta   90.00
_cell.angle_gamma   90.00
#
_symmetry.space_group_name_H-M   'P 1'
#
loop_
_entity.id
_entity.type
_entity.pdbx_description
1 polymer ?
#
loop_
_entity_poly.entity_id
_entity_poly.type
_entity_poly.pdbx_seq_one_letter_code
_entity_poly.pdbx_strand_id
1 'polypeptide(L)'
;MRTHHQEGELRRLSLTIPASLHHELTGIVEEENLTYVGVIRTALQFWLEVRKAKKMEEGYIAYAEENLKLMEEFKHVDREVW
;
A
#
# COMPACT_ATOMS: atom_id res chain seq x y z
N MET A 1 -21.48 -0.74 -21.61
CA MET A 1 -22.04 -1.24 -20.34
C MET A 1 -21.46 -0.40 -19.22
N ARG A 2 -22.19 0.61 -18.73
CA ARG A 2 -21.70 1.56 -17.71
C ARG A 2 -21.87 0.91 -16.34
N THR A 3 -20.79 0.56 -15.68
CA THR A 3 -20.80 0.16 -14.27
C THR A 3 -21.14 1.39 -13.43
N HIS A 4 -22.40 1.52 -13.04
CA HIS A 4 -22.77 2.35 -11.90
C HIS A 4 -22.10 1.74 -10.66
N HIS A 5 -20.98 2.33 -10.25
CA HIS A 5 -20.48 2.17 -8.89
C HIS A 5 -21.52 2.83 -7.98
N GLN A 6 -22.35 2.02 -7.34
CA GLN A 6 -23.23 2.50 -6.28
C GLN A 6 -22.35 2.83 -5.07
N GLU A 7 -21.99 4.10 -4.94
CA GLU A 7 -21.52 4.66 -3.67
C GLU A 7 -22.61 4.42 -2.63
N GLY A 8 -22.41 3.43 -1.74
CA GLY A 8 -23.30 3.15 -0.62
C GLY A 8 -23.70 1.68 -0.41
N GLU A 9 -23.34 0.76 -1.30
CA GLU A 9 -23.68 -0.66 -1.09
C GLU A 9 -22.74 -1.30 -0.05
N LEU A 10 -23.23 -1.42 1.20
CA LEU A 10 -22.50 -2.11 2.26
C LEU A 10 -22.42 -3.61 1.93
N ARG A 11 -21.19 -4.13 1.87
CA ARG A 11 -20.94 -5.57 1.68
C ARG A 11 -20.45 -6.18 2.99
N ARG A 12 -21.07 -7.30 3.38
CA ARG A 12 -20.66 -8.07 4.56
C ARG A 12 -19.60 -9.09 4.17
N LEU A 13 -18.53 -9.15 4.96
CA LEU A 13 -17.48 -10.15 4.87
C LEU A 13 -17.45 -10.97 6.15
N SER A 14 -17.12 -12.25 6.03
CA SER A 14 -16.89 -13.16 7.15
C SER A 14 -15.50 -13.76 6.99
N LEU A 15 -14.73 -13.79 8.07
CA LEU A 15 -13.33 -14.19 8.09
C LEU A 15 -13.16 -15.25 9.16
N THR A 16 -12.34 -16.25 8.87
CA THR A 16 -11.89 -17.23 9.85
C THR A 16 -10.41 -16.97 10.13
N ILE A 17 -10.07 -16.82 11.40
CA ILE A 17 -8.70 -16.52 11.86
C ILE A 17 -8.27 -17.53 12.92
N PRO A 18 -6.95 -17.71 13.15
CA PRO A 18 -6.46 -18.52 14.25
C PRO A 18 -7.02 -18.05 15.60
N ALA A 19 -7.30 -18.99 16.50
CA ALA A 19 -7.86 -18.68 17.82
C ALA A 19 -6.93 -17.79 18.66
N SER A 20 -5.61 -17.96 18.53
CA SER A 20 -4.61 -17.10 19.18
C SER A 20 -4.76 -15.65 18.72
N LEU A 21 -4.84 -15.42 17.41
CA LEU A 21 -5.02 -14.09 16.84
C LEU A 21 -6.35 -13.48 17.24
N HIS A 22 -7.41 -14.28 17.31
CA HIS A 22 -8.70 -13.80 17.82
C HIS A 22 -8.58 -13.32 19.27
N HIS A 23 -7.89 -14.07 20.13
CA HIS A 23 -7.71 -13.69 21.53
C HIS A 23 -6.92 -12.39 21.67
N GLU A 24 -5.85 -12.22 20.90
CA GLU A 24 -5.09 -10.96 20.83
C GLU A 24 -5.97 -9.79 20.36
N LEU A 25 -6.77 -9.99 19.32
CA LEU A 25 -7.73 -9.00 18.82
C LEU A 25 -8.77 -8.61 19.86
N THR A 26 -9.28 -9.57 20.64
CA THR A 26 -10.21 -9.31 21.73
C THR A 26 -9.60 -8.39 22.78
N GLY A 27 -8.34 -8.65 23.17
CA GLY A 27 -7.62 -7.80 24.13
C GLY A 27 -7.51 -6.34 23.64
N ILE A 28 -7.15 -6.13 22.37
CA ILE A 28 -7.06 -4.78 21.77
C ILE A 28 -8.44 -4.10 21.74
N VAL A 29 -9.48 -4.85 21.36
CA VAL A 29 -10.85 -4.34 21.32
C VAL A 29 -11.32 -3.85 22.68
N GLU A 30 -10.99 -4.58 23.75
CA GLU A 30 -11.33 -4.23 25.13
C GLU A 30 -10.50 -3.06 25.66
N GLU A 31 -9.19 -3.06 25.42
CA GLU A 31 -8.25 -2.02 25.86
C GLU A 31 -8.57 -0.66 25.24
N GLU A 32 -8.81 -0.64 23.93
CA GLU A 32 -9.04 0.59 23.16
C GLU A 32 -10.53 0.98 23.05
N ASN A 33 -11.43 0.16 23.63
CA ASN A 33 -12.88 0.32 23.51
C ASN A 33 -13.35 0.48 22.05
N LEU A 34 -12.85 -0.39 21.17
CA LEU A 34 -13.12 -0.38 19.73
C LEU A 34 -14.06 -1.50 19.32
N THR A 35 -14.40 -1.57 18.03
CA THR A 35 -15.08 -2.73 17.44
C THR A 35 -14.09 -3.56 16.63
N TYR A 36 -14.31 -4.88 16.51
CA TYR A 36 -13.49 -5.73 15.63
C TYR A 36 -13.40 -5.17 14.20
N VAL A 37 -14.51 -4.64 13.68
CA VAL A 37 -14.54 -4.01 12.35
C VAL A 37 -13.66 -2.75 12.30
N GLY A 38 -13.67 -1.95 13.37
CA GLY A 38 -12.80 -0.78 13.51
C GLY A 38 -11.31 -1.17 13.49
N VAL A 39 -10.93 -2.16 14.32
CA VAL A 39 -9.54 -2.63 14.39
C VAL A 39 -9.08 -3.20 13.04
N ILE A 40 -9.89 -4.04 12.41
CA ILE A 40 -9.58 -4.62 11.09
C ILE A 40 -9.47 -3.52 10.02
N ARG A 41 -10.35 -2.51 10.06
CA ARG A 41 -10.31 -1.38 9.12
C ARG A 41 -8.99 -0.61 9.26
N THR A 42 -8.59 -0.28 10.48
CA THR A 42 -7.34 0.42 10.76
C THR A 42 -6.13 -0.39 10.31
N ALA A 43 -6.09 -1.69 10.63
CA ALA A 43 -5.02 -2.58 10.19
C ALA A 43 -4.90 -2.65 8.66
N LEU A 44 -6.04 -2.72 7.95
CA LEU A 44 -6.07 -2.70 6.49
C LEU A 44 -5.59 -1.37 5.90
N GLN A 45 -5.98 -0.25 6.50
CA GLN A 45 -5.50 1.08 6.07
C GLN A 45 -3.98 1.18 6.20
N PHE A 46 -3.43 0.81 7.36
CA PHE A 46 -1.98 0.83 7.60
C PHE A 46 -1.24 -0.08 6.61
N TRP A 47 -1.73 -1.30 6.40
CA TRP A 47 -1.13 -2.23 5.43
C TRP A 47 -1.15 -1.68 3.99
N LEU A 48 -2.24 -1.03 3.58
CA LEU A 48 -2.34 -0.41 2.26
C LEU A 48 -1.39 0.77 2.10
N GLU A 49 -1.21 1.59 3.13
CA GLU A 49 -0.26 2.72 3.13
C GLU A 49 1.18 2.24 2.99
N VAL A 50 1.59 1.26 3.79
CA VAL A 50 2.93 0.64 3.69
C VAL A 50 3.14 0.04 2.30
N ARG A 51 2.13 -0.64 1.75
CA ARG A 51 2.22 -1.22 0.40
C ARG A 51 2.33 -0.15 -0.69
N LYS A 52 1.66 0.99 -0.54
CA LYS A 52 1.79 2.13 -1.47
C LYS A 52 3.19 2.74 -1.39
N ALA A 53 3.70 2.96 -0.18
CA ALA A 53 5.04 3.49 0.03
C ALA A 53 6.11 2.61 -0.64
N LYS A 54 6.02 1.29 -0.46
CA LYS A 54 6.93 0.32 -1.10
C LYS A 54 6.88 0.40 -2.63
N LYS A 55 5.67 0.49 -3.21
CA LYS A 55 5.54 0.66 -4.67
C LYS A 55 6.15 1.96 -5.18
N MET A 56 6.04 3.04 -4.41
CA MET A 56 6.66 4.32 -4.77
C MET A 56 8.18 4.21 -4.73
N GLU A 57 8.73 3.58 -3.68
CA GLU A 57 10.17 3.30 -3.57
C GLU A 57 10.69 2.48 -4.77
N GLU A 58 10.01 1.38 -5.11
CA GLU A 58 10.34 0.56 -6.29
C GLU A 58 10.30 1.39 -7.59
N GLY A 59 9.31 2.28 -7.72
CA GLY A 59 9.22 3.20 -8.85
C GLY A 59 10.39 4.20 -8.91
N TYR A 60 10.75 4.81 -7.77
CA TYR A 60 11.89 5.74 -7.71
C TYR A 60 13.21 5.07 -8.06
N ILE A 61 13.43 3.83 -7.61
CA ILE A 61 14.62 3.06 -7.95
C ILE A 61 14.67 2.80 -9.47
N ALA A 62 13.56 2.36 -10.07
CA ALA A 62 13.49 2.11 -11.51
C ALA A 62 13.77 3.38 -12.32
N TYR A 63 13.19 4.53 -11.94
CA TYR A 63 13.46 5.81 -12.60
C TYR A 63 14.89 6.31 -12.37
N ALA A 64 15.49 6.04 -11.21
CA ALA A 64 16.89 6.41 -10.95
C ALA A 64 17.85 5.65 -11.87
N GLU A 65 17.61 4.36 -12.11
CA GLU A 65 18.39 3.56 -13.05
C GLU A 65 18.27 4.06 -14.49
N GLU A 66 17.05 4.42 -14.92
CA GLU A 66 16.81 4.99 -16.25
C GLU A 66 17.48 6.37 -16.40
N ASN A 67 17.32 7.24 -15.40
CA ASN A 67 17.94 8.57 -15.40
C ASN A 67 19.48 8.50 -15.39
N LEU A 68 20.06 7.53 -14.67
CA LEU A 68 21.51 7.29 -14.67
C LEU A 68 22.02 6.91 -16.07
N LYS A 69 21.32 5.99 -16.75
CA LYS A 69 21.65 5.60 -18.13
C LYS A 69 21.55 6.78 -19.09
N LEU A 70 20.48 7.56 -18.98
CA LEU A 70 20.30 8.76 -19.80
C LEU A 70 21.43 9.77 -19.56
N MET A 71 21.82 10.01 -18.29
CA MET A 71 22.95 10.90 -17.98
C MET A 71 24.29 10.38 -18.50
N GLU A 72 24.53 9.07 -18.55
CA GLU A 72 25.72 8.47 -19.16
C GLU A 72 25.77 8.65 -20.67
N GLU A 73 24.61 8.57 -21.34
CA GLU A 73 24.47 8.87 -22.77
C GLU A 73 24.76 10.36 -23.06
N PHE A 74 24.21 11.28 -22.26
CA PHE A 74 24.48 12.71 -22.40
C PHE A 74 25.94 13.10 -22.14
N LYS A 75 26.65 12.40 -21.24
CA LYS A 75 28.10 12.62 -21.00
C LYS A 75 28.97 12.31 -22.22
N HIS A 76 28.52 11.42 -23.12
CA HIS A 76 29.25 11.15 -24.37
C HIS A 76 29.04 12.25 -25.40
N VAL A 77 27.83 12.81 -25.48
CA VAL A 77 27.50 13.87 -26.44
C VAL A 77 28.24 15.19 -26.12
N ASP A 78 28.39 15.54 -24.84
CA ASP A 78 29.10 16.77 -24.44
C ASP A 78 30.63 16.73 -24.70
N ARG A 79 31.20 15.53 -24.85
CA ARG A 79 32.65 15.35 -25.14
C ARG A 79 33.00 15.47 -26.62
N GLU A 80 32.05 15.29 -27.53
CA GLU A 80 32.30 15.38 -28.98
C GLU A 80 32.11 16.79 -29.55
N VAL A 81 31.59 17.73 -28.75
CA VAL A 81 31.33 19.13 -29.16
C VAL A 81 32.48 20.09 -28.80
N TRP A 82 33.60 19.60 -28.26
CA TRP A 82 34.80 20.39 -27.96
C TRP A 82 36.00 20.04 -28.85
#